data_AF-A0A662GY50-F1
#
_entry.id   AF-A0A662GY50-F1
#
_cell.length_a   1.000
_cell.length_b   1.000
_cell.length_c   1.000
_cell.angle_alpha   90.00
_cell.angle_beta   90.00
_cell.angle_gamma   90.00
#
_symmetry.space_group_name_H-M   'P 1'
#
loop_
_entity.id
_entity.type
_entity.pdbx_description
1 polymer ?
#
loop_
_entity_poly.entity_id
_entity_poly.type
_entity_poly.pdbx_seq_one_letter_code
_entity_poly.pdbx_strand_id
1 'polypeptide(L)'
;MFCDEAFNVDIDRVAELCRLMIKRGLDTKWGVETRVYLPFRGLDMLDLMVKAGLLRVLVGMESRSEGNLALVREGITREQAERVVKALRDRAVLAEKYE
;
A
#
# COMPACT_ATOMS: atom_id res chain seq x y z
N MET A 1 -10.93 -4.86 5.44
CA MET A 1 -10.29 -4.03 4.40
C MET A 1 -10.39 -2.59 4.85
N PHE A 2 -9.31 -1.81 4.81
CA PHE A 2 -9.34 -0.37 5.08
C PHE A 2 -9.57 0.35 3.74
N CYS A 3 -10.66 1.11 3.67
CA CYS A 3 -11.06 1.94 2.52
C CYS A 3 -11.03 3.42 2.93
N ASP A 4 -9.93 3.84 3.53
CA ASP A 4 -9.72 5.21 4.00
C ASP A 4 -8.74 5.90 3.05
N GLU A 5 -9.23 6.91 2.32
CA GLU A 5 -8.43 7.68 1.36
C GLU A 5 -7.22 8.37 2.01
N ALA A 6 -7.27 8.58 3.33
CA ALA A 6 -6.23 9.19 4.14
C ALA A 6 -5.51 8.19 5.07
N PHE A 7 -5.69 6.87 4.87
CA PHE A 7 -5.21 5.83 5.79
C PHE A 7 -3.77 6.03 6.28
N ASN A 8 -2.90 6.50 5.39
CA ASN A 8 -1.48 6.68 5.65
C ASN A 8 -0.99 8.12 5.43
N VAL A 9 -1.90 9.10 5.49
CA VAL A 9 -1.53 10.52 5.67
C VAL A 9 -0.71 10.68 6.95
N ASP A 10 -1.12 9.98 8.00
CA ASP A 10 -0.36 9.84 9.24
C ASP A 10 0.32 8.47 9.28
N ILE A 11 1.56 8.42 8.80
CA ILE A 11 2.34 7.19 8.71
C ILE A 11 2.74 6.65 10.09
N ASP A 12 2.93 7.54 11.07
CA ASP A 12 3.31 7.17 12.43
C ASP A 12 2.14 6.47 13.13
N ARG A 13 0.91 6.92 12.89
CA ARG A 13 -0.31 6.24 13.32
C ARG A 13 -0.43 4.84 12.72
N VAL A 14 -0.13 4.65 11.42
CA VAL A 14 -0.16 3.32 10.78
C VAL A 14 0.90 2.41 11.40
N ALA A 15 2.11 2.94 11.64
CA ALA A 15 3.18 2.18 12.26
C ALA A 15 2.81 1.76 13.68
N GLU A 16 2.18 2.66 14.44
CA GLU A 16 1.71 2.37 15.79
C GLU A 16 0.58 1.34 15.80
N LEU A 17 -0.37 1.43 14.88
CA LEU A 17 -1.39 0.41 14.69
C LEU A 17 -0.75 -0.97 14.44
N CYS A 18 0.21 -1.06 13.50
CA CYS A 18 0.90 -2.31 13.19
C CYS A 18 1.66 -2.86 14.40
N ARG A 19 2.38 -2.02 15.15
CA ARG A 19 3.07 -2.42 16.40
C ARG A 19 2.09 -2.94 17.43
N LEU A 20 0.94 -2.29 17.59
CA LEU A 20 -0.12 -2.68 18.52
C LEU A 20 -0.79 -4.00 18.13
N MET A 21 -0.97 -4.27 16.84
CA MET A 21 -1.47 -5.55 16.33
C MET A 21 -0.50 -6.69 16.65
N ILE A 22 0.79 -6.48 16.35
CA ILE A 22 1.85 -7.45 16.64
C ILE A 22 1.96 -7.71 18.15
N LYS A 23 2.00 -6.65 18.96
CA LYS A 23 2.13 -6.74 20.43
C LYS A 23 0.97 -7.52 21.05
N ARG A 24 -0.24 -7.40 20.50
CA ARG A 24 -1.43 -8.12 20.96
C ARG A 24 -1.57 -9.52 20.37
N GLY A 25 -0.67 -9.94 19.48
CA GLY A 25 -0.74 -11.24 18.82
C GLY A 25 -1.99 -11.40 17.95
N LEU A 26 -2.46 -10.33 17.30
CA LEU A 26 -3.63 -10.41 16.44
C LEU A 26 -3.29 -11.18 15.15
N ASP A 27 -3.86 -12.37 14.99
CA ASP A 27 -3.75 -13.18 13.77
C ASP A 27 -4.83 -12.78 12.74
N THR A 28 -4.84 -11.51 12.36
CA THR A 28 -5.82 -10.98 11.41
C THR A 28 -5.12 -10.57 10.13
N LYS A 29 -5.58 -11.12 8.99
CA LYS A 29 -5.16 -10.65 7.67
C LYS A 29 -5.99 -9.44 7.26
N TRP A 30 -5.33 -8.43 6.73
CA TRP A 30 -5.98 -7.21 6.30
C TRP A 30 -5.44 -6.73 4.96
N GLY A 31 -6.20 -5.83 4.34
CA GLY A 31 -5.77 -5.15 3.14
C GLY A 31 -6.15 -3.69 3.18
N VAL A 32 -5.47 -2.90 2.35
CA VAL A 32 -5.67 -1.46 2.22
C VAL A 32 -5.96 -1.10 0.78
N GLU A 33 -6.93 -0.23 0.59
CA GLU A 33 -7.14 0.48 -0.66
C GLU A 33 -6.42 1.83 -0.58
N THR A 34 -5.56 2.10 -1.55
CA THR A 34 -4.76 3.32 -1.55
C THR A 34 -4.34 3.72 -2.97
N ARG A 35 -3.98 4.99 -3.16
CA ARG A 35 -3.31 5.45 -4.38
C ARG A 35 -1.88 4.89 -4.45
N VAL A 36 -1.34 4.81 -5.66
CA VAL A 36 -0.03 4.21 -6.04
C VAL A 36 1.15 4.69 -5.17
N TYR A 37 1.07 5.89 -4.58
CA TYR A 37 2.18 6.53 -3.86
C TYR A 37 2.52 5.94 -2.47
N LEU A 38 1.56 5.26 -1.84
CA LEU A 38 1.43 5.35 -0.38
C LEU A 38 2.07 4.22 0.46
N PRO A 39 2.26 2.96 0.02
CA PRO A 39 2.83 1.92 0.89
C PRO A 39 4.38 1.92 1.12
N PHE A 40 5.17 2.87 0.60
CA PHE A 40 6.65 2.68 0.51
C PHE A 40 7.52 3.87 0.90
N ARG A 41 7.12 4.70 1.88
CA ARG A 41 8.08 5.69 2.45
C ARG A 41 9.40 5.04 2.92
N GLY A 42 9.42 3.71 3.07
CA GLY A 42 10.59 2.84 3.00
C GLY A 42 10.17 1.38 2.96
N LEU A 43 11.11 0.46 2.69
CA LEU A 43 10.85 -0.98 2.78
C LEU A 43 10.51 -1.41 4.22
N ASP A 44 11.09 -0.75 5.22
CA ASP A 44 10.87 -1.06 6.64
C ASP A 44 9.40 -0.91 7.06
N MET A 45 8.70 0.09 6.52
CA MET A 45 7.28 0.29 6.81
C MET A 45 6.44 -0.83 6.21
N LEU A 46 6.75 -1.22 4.98
CA LEU A 46 6.07 -2.34 4.33
C LEU A 46 6.33 -3.65 5.08
N ASP A 47 7.57 -3.88 5.53
CA ASP A 47 7.93 -5.05 6.34
C ASP A 47 7.16 -5.08 7.67
N LEU A 48 7.01 -3.93 8.33
CA LEU A 48 6.19 -3.79 9.52
C LEU A 48 4.72 -4.12 9.25
N MET A 49 4.15 -3.62 8.14
CA MET A 49 2.76 -3.88 7.76
C MET A 49 2.53 -5.37 7.44
N VAL A 50 3.45 -6.01 6.72
CA VAL A 50 3.39 -7.45 6.41
C VAL A 50 3.48 -8.28 7.68
N LYS A 51 4.39 -7.93 8.60
CA LYS A 51 4.49 -8.58 9.91
C LYS A 51 3.21 -8.41 10.73
N ALA A 52 2.50 -7.29 10.55
CA ALA A 52 1.21 -7.02 11.18
C ALA A 52 0.01 -7.62 10.41
N GLY A 53 0.22 -8.42 9.36
CA GLY A 53 -0.85 -9.14 8.66
C GLY A 53 -1.34 -8.53 7.35
N LEU A 54 -0.63 -7.56 6.76
CA LEU A 54 -0.96 -7.04 5.44
C LEU A 54 -0.87 -8.16 4.39
N LEU A 55 -2.00 -8.43 3.74
CA LEU A 55 -2.15 -9.47 2.72
C LEU A 55 -2.45 -8.90 1.33
N ARG A 56 -3.15 -7.76 1.26
CA ARG A 56 -3.63 -7.19 -0.01
C ARG A 56 -3.48 -5.68 -0.04
N VAL A 57 -3.00 -5.16 -1.17
CA VAL A 57 -3.03 -3.73 -1.50
C VAL A 57 -3.83 -3.58 -2.80
N LEU A 58 -4.93 -2.84 -2.70
CA LEU A 58 -5.72 -2.42 -3.85
C LEU A 58 -5.20 -1.05 -4.27
N VAL A 59 -4.66 -0.97 -5.49
CA VAL A 59 -4.13 0.27 -6.01
C VAL A 59 -5.18 0.92 -6.90
N GLY A 60 -5.79 2.00 -6.39
CA GLY A 60 -6.65 2.85 -7.17
C GLY A 60 -5.82 3.61 -8.20
N MET A 61 -5.90 3.19 -9.46
CA MET A 61 -5.51 4.05 -10.59
C MET A 61 -6.82 4.66 -11.09
N GLU A 62 -7.04 5.95 -10.85
CA GLU A 62 -8.19 6.63 -11.48
C GLU A 62 -8.12 6.41 -12.99
N SER A 63 -9.04 5.61 -13.52
CA SER A 63 -9.16 5.24 -14.91
C SER A 63 -9.69 6.42 -15.72
N ARG A 64 -8.81 7.38 -16.02
CA ARG A 64 -9.05 8.34 -17.11
C ARG A 64 -8.07 8.07 -18.25
N SER A 65 -8.46 7.11 -19.08
CA SER A 65 -8.18 6.87 -20.52
C SER A 65 -6.84 7.26 -21.17
N GLU A 66 -5.80 7.67 -20.46
CA GLU A 66 -4.51 8.05 -21.07
C GLU A 66 -3.40 7.52 -20.16
N GLY A 67 -2.91 6.33 -20.50
CA GLY A 67 -2.01 5.46 -19.71
C GLY A 67 -0.64 6.02 -19.34
N ASN A 68 -0.43 7.34 -19.37
CA ASN A 68 0.74 8.03 -18.85
C ASN A 68 0.38 9.32 -18.07
N LEU A 69 -0.77 9.96 -18.36
CA LEU A 69 -1.11 11.29 -17.82
C LEU A 69 -1.64 11.25 -16.38
N ALA A 70 -2.31 10.17 -15.97
CA ALA A 70 -2.78 10.00 -14.59
C ALA A 70 -1.61 9.77 -13.61
N LEU A 71 -0.63 8.95 -14.00
CA LEU A 71 0.60 8.73 -13.22
C LEU A 71 1.41 10.03 -13.08
N VAL A 72 1.56 10.78 -14.18
CA VAL A 72 2.27 12.06 -14.20
C VAL A 72 1.55 13.14 -13.37
N ARG A 73 0.20 13.19 -13.38
CA ARG A 73 -0.60 14.11 -12.54
C ARG A 73 -0.43 13.85 -11.05
N GLU A 74 -0.30 12.58 -10.67
CA GLU A 74 -0.03 12.16 -9.30
C GLU A 74 1.47 12.22 -8.96
N GLY A 75 2.33 12.67 -9.90
CA GLY A 75 3.77 12.84 -9.70
C GLY A 75 4.57 11.55 -9.67
N ILE A 76 4.07 10.47 -10.27
CA ILE A 76 4.65 9.12 -10.21
C ILE A 76 5.07 8.67 -11.61
N THR A 77 6.25 8.07 -11.72
CA THR A 77 6.69 7.43 -12.97
C THR A 77 6.27 5.96 -13.00
N ARG A 78 6.16 5.40 -14.21
CA ARG A 78 5.87 3.97 -14.40
C ARG A 78 6.86 3.08 -13.65
N GLU A 79 8.14 3.43 -13.65
CA GLU A 79 9.21 2.70 -12.97
C GLU A 79 9.00 2.67 -11.45
N GLN A 80 8.51 3.78 -10.86
CA GLN A 80 8.17 3.81 -9.44
C GLN A 80 7.02 2.86 -9.12
N ALA A 81 5.97 2.85 -9.94
CA ALA A 81 4.85 1.93 -9.79
C ALA A 81 5.29 0.46 -9.93
N GLU A 82 6.17 0.14 -10.88
CA GLU A 82 6.72 -1.21 -11.06
C GLU A 82 7.57 -1.64 -9.87
N ARG A 83 8.39 -0.75 -9.30
CA ARG A 83 9.17 -1.03 -8.08
C ARG A 83 8.28 -1.34 -6.88
N VAL A 84 7.18 -0.60 -6.74
CA VAL A 84 6.15 -0.79 -5.73
C VAL A 84 5.51 -2.17 -5.84
N VAL A 85 5.04 -2.53 -7.03
CA VAL A 85 4.43 -3.84 -7.29
C VAL A 85 5.43 -4.97 -7.03
N LYS A 86 6.70 -4.79 -7.44
CA LYS A 86 7.76 -5.75 -7.16
C LYS A 86 7.99 -5.93 -5.66
N ALA A 87 8.09 -4.84 -4.90
CA ALA A 87 8.32 -4.89 -3.46
C ALA A 87 7.19 -5.60 -2.68
N LEU A 88 5.94 -5.46 -3.14
CA LEU A 88 4.79 -6.20 -2.61
C LEU A 88 4.89 -7.70 -2.93
N ARG A 89 5.19 -8.02 -4.19
CA ARG A 89 5.33 -9.41 -4.65
C ARG A 89 6.45 -10.14 -3.92
N ASP A 90 7.60 -9.50 -3.71
CA ASP A 90 8.74 -10.05 -2.99
C ASP A 90 8.39 -10.41 -1.52
N ARG A 91 7.27 -9.87 -0.99
CA ARG A 91 6.75 -10.13 0.37
C ARG A 91 5.46 -10.94 0.38
N ALA A 92 5.10 -11.54 -0.76
CA ALA A 92 3.85 -12.29 -0.94
C ALA A 92 2.57 -11.50 -0.65
N VAL A 93 2.60 -10.17 -0.85
CA VAL A 93 1.41 -9.31 -0.76
C VAL A 93 0.72 -9.25 -2.11
N LEU A 94 -0.59 -9.48 -2.14
CA LEU A 94 -1.41 -9.36 -3.34
C LEU A 94 -1.55 -7.89 -3.74
N ALA A 95 -1.17 -7.55 -4.98
CA ALA A 95 -1.32 -6.21 -5.53
C ALA A 95 -2.32 -6.27 -6.69
N GLU A 96 -3.48 -5.64 -6.52
CA GLU A 96 -4.56 -5.64 -7.52
C GLU A 96 -4.85 -4.21 -7.98
N LYS A 97 -5.13 -4.06 -9.27
CA LYS A 97 -5.61 -2.82 -9.87
C LYS A 97 -7.13 -2.77 -9.68
N TYR A 98 -7.67 -1.64 -9.24
CA TYR A 98 -9.11 -1.38 -9.32
C TYR A 98 -9.45 -0.88 -10.74
N GLU A 99 -10.43 -1.50 -11.40
CA GLU A 99 -10.95 -1.08 -12.71
C GLU A 99 -12.00 0.03 -12.59
#